data_AF-A0AAW2V375-F1
#
_entry.id   AF-A0AAW2V375-F1
#
_cell.length_a   1.000
_cell.length_b   1.000
_cell.length_c   1.000
_cell.angle_alpha   90.00
_cell.angle_beta   90.00
_cell.angle_gamma   90.00
#
_symmetry.space_group_name_H-M   'P 1'
#
loop_
_entity.id
_entity.type
_entity.pdbx_description
1 polymer ?
#
loop_
_entity_poly.entity_id
_entity_poly.type
_entity_poly.pdbx_seq_one_letter_code
_entity_poly.pdbx_strand_id
1 'polypeptide(L)'
;MMRQRAVWERLVALSMQFDAPWLCIGDFNEILFQQEKIGEPRSRWQIEDSRETLSCCDLTDGFEGSQHIWCNRCQYPETIRSRLDKAYGNTRWHERFSMTCVTHQALPYSNHAMLVIQWGFGGQKRRKKRQF
;
A
#
# COMPACT_ATOMS: atom_id res chain seq x y z
N MET A 1 -2.40 15.91 -13.63
CA MET A 1 -2.53 16.30 -12.21
C MET A 1 -3.95 16.32 -11.68
N MET A 2 -4.99 16.73 -12.44
CA MET A 2 -6.37 16.85 -11.92
C MET A 2 -7.07 15.54 -11.48
N ARG A 3 -6.67 14.36 -12.00
CA ARG A 3 -7.33 13.08 -11.66
C ARG A 3 -7.06 12.58 -10.24
N GLN A 4 -5.92 12.92 -9.67
CA GLN A 4 -5.46 12.34 -8.41
C GLN A 4 -6.14 13.00 -7.21
N ARG A 5 -6.29 14.33 -7.26
CA ARG A 5 -7.04 15.10 -6.26
C ARG A 5 -8.50 14.67 -6.15
N ALA A 6 -9.17 14.39 -7.28
CA ALA A 6 -10.55 13.92 -7.27
C ALA A 6 -10.73 12.53 -6.62
N VAL A 7 -9.70 11.67 -6.67
CA VAL A 7 -9.71 10.37 -5.96
C VAL A 7 -9.56 10.59 -4.47
N TRP A 8 -8.66 11.47 -4.06
CA TRP A 8 -8.46 11.87 -2.66
C TRP A 8 -9.69 12.52 -2.04
N GLU A 9 -10.34 13.45 -2.75
CA GLU A 9 -11.60 14.08 -2.32
C GLU A 9 -12.73 13.06 -2.17
N ARG A 10 -12.80 12.05 -3.05
CA ARG A 10 -13.76 10.94 -2.92
C ARG A 10 -13.45 10.05 -1.73
N LEU A 11 -12.18 9.78 -1.45
CA LEU A 11 -11.75 9.02 -0.28
C LEU A 11 -12.19 9.71 1.02
N VAL A 12 -12.03 11.04 1.10
CA VAL A 12 -12.53 11.86 2.22
C VAL A 12 -14.05 11.80 2.31
N ALA A 13 -14.76 11.94 1.19
CA ALA A 13 -16.22 11.85 1.20
C ALA A 13 -16.72 10.46 1.65
N LEU A 14 -16.01 9.39 1.29
CA LEU A 14 -16.32 8.02 1.74
C LEU A 14 -16.01 7.84 3.22
N SER A 15 -14.89 8.36 3.73
CA SER A 15 -14.52 8.23 5.14
C SER A 15 -15.55 8.87 6.06
N MET A 16 -16.24 9.93 5.61
CA MET A 16 -17.32 10.59 6.35
C MET A 16 -18.64 9.83 6.34
N GLN A 17 -18.84 8.88 5.42
CA GLN A 17 -20.11 8.15 5.27
C GLN A 17 -20.16 6.83 6.05
N PHE A 18 -19.01 6.24 6.37
CA PHE A 18 -18.93 4.90 6.96
C PHE A 18 -18.35 4.93 8.36
N ASP A 19 -19.19 4.60 9.36
CA ASP A 19 -18.74 4.38 10.74
C ASP A 19 -18.39 2.89 10.99
N ALA A 20 -17.46 2.34 10.19
CA ALA A 20 -17.11 0.91 10.23
C ALA A 20 -15.60 0.68 10.03
N PRO A 21 -15.08 -0.51 10.41
CA PRO A 21 -13.78 -0.96 9.95
C PRO A 21 -13.75 -1.00 8.42
N TRP A 22 -12.80 -0.30 7.78
CA TRP A 22 -12.65 -0.32 6.33
C TRP A 22 -11.18 -0.31 5.91
N LEU A 23 -10.94 -0.93 4.75
CA LEU A 23 -9.63 -1.09 4.13
C LEU A 23 -9.73 -0.64 2.68
N CYS A 24 -8.87 0.29 2.27
CA CYS A 24 -8.74 0.76 0.90
C CYS A 24 -7.48 0.18 0.27
N ILE A 25 -7.63 -0.56 -0.84
CA ILE A 25 -6.54 -1.33 -1.46
C ILE A 25 -6.47 -0.99 -2.94
N GLY A 26 -5.26 -0.79 -3.46
CA GLY A 26 -5.06 -0.65 -4.89
C GLY A 26 -3.76 0.05 -5.25
N ASP A 27 -3.67 0.45 -6.51
CA ASP A 27 -2.59 1.29 -7.04
C ASP A 27 -2.94 2.77 -6.84
N PHE A 28 -2.26 3.41 -5.88
CA PHE A 28 -2.45 4.83 -5.58
C PHE A 28 -1.59 5.74 -6.46
N ASN A 29 -0.62 5.18 -7.18
CA ASN A 29 0.41 5.94 -7.90
C ASN A 29 1.08 7.04 -7.04
N GLU A 30 1.14 6.84 -5.71
CA GLU A 30 1.76 7.79 -4.77
C GLU A 30 2.72 7.12 -3.81
N ILE A 31 3.77 7.86 -3.48
CA ILE A 31 4.68 7.54 -2.39
C ILE A 31 4.36 8.43 -1.18
N LEU A 32 4.37 7.84 0.02
CA LEU A 32 4.29 8.53 1.29
C LEU A 32 5.68 8.88 1.81
N PHE A 33 6.75 8.22 1.39
CA PHE A 33 8.12 8.53 1.79
C PHE A 33 9.06 8.46 0.59
N GLN A 34 10.08 9.33 0.54
CA GLN A 34 11.04 9.30 -0.58
C GLN A 34 11.79 7.97 -0.66
N GLN A 35 11.99 7.30 0.48
CA GLN A 35 12.61 5.99 0.59
C GLN A 35 11.85 4.90 -0.18
N GLU A 36 10.58 5.13 -0.49
CA GLU A 36 9.78 4.22 -1.32
C GLU A 36 10.10 4.35 -2.81
N LYS A 37 10.96 5.29 -3.21
CA LYS A 37 11.32 5.57 -4.58
C LYS A 37 12.84 5.50 -4.80
N ILE A 38 13.22 4.85 -5.89
CA ILE A 38 14.57 4.90 -6.46
C ILE A 38 14.46 5.61 -7.80
N GLY A 39 15.39 6.54 -8.08
CA GLY A 39 15.36 7.43 -9.24
C GLY A 39 14.98 8.86 -8.85
N GLU A 40 14.38 9.59 -9.78
CA GLU A 40 13.99 11.00 -9.56
C GLU A 40 13.07 11.18 -8.34
N PRO A 41 13.34 12.13 -7.44
CA PRO A 41 12.53 12.34 -6.24
C PRO A 41 11.12 12.83 -6.60
N ARG A 42 10.13 12.44 -5.80
CA ARG A 42 8.77 13.00 -5.91
C ARG A 42 8.75 14.41 -5.30
N SER A 43 7.85 15.28 -5.75
CA SER A 43 7.67 16.58 -5.11
C SER A 43 7.24 16.43 -3.65
N ARG A 44 7.89 17.18 -2.74
CA ARG A 44 7.56 17.17 -1.31
C ARG A 44 6.10 17.53 -1.04
N TRP A 45 5.58 18.52 -1.77
CA TRP A 45 4.20 18.96 -1.67
C TRP A 45 3.20 17.85 -1.99
N GLN A 46 3.48 17.00 -2.99
CA GLN A 46 2.60 15.89 -3.35
C GLN A 46 2.57 14.79 -2.28
N ILE A 47 3.73 14.53 -1.66
CA ILE A 47 3.85 13.60 -0.55
C ILE A 47 3.06 14.11 0.66
N GLU A 48 3.20 15.40 0.98
CA GLU A 48 2.50 16.03 2.11
C GLU A 48 0.99 16.05 1.90
N ASP A 49 0.51 16.44 0.72
CA ASP A 49 -0.92 16.43 0.34
C ASP A 49 -1.55 15.03 0.47
N SER A 50 -0.83 14.00 0.03
CA SER A 50 -1.28 12.61 0.15
C SER A 50 -1.35 12.14 1.61
N ARG A 51 -0.36 12.52 2.44
CA ARG A 51 -0.34 12.19 3.87
C ARG A 51 -1.44 12.91 4.64
N GLU A 52 -1.68 14.18 4.34
CA GLU A 52 -2.74 14.98 4.96
C GLU A 52 -4.10 14.36 4.66
N THR A 53 -4.35 14.00 3.39
CA THR A 53 -5.59 13.33 3.00
C THR A 53 -5.80 12.03 3.76
N LEU A 54 -4.79 11.16 3.83
CA LEU A 54 -4.87 9.91 4.58
C LEU A 54 -5.13 10.15 6.06
N SER A 55 -4.49 11.14 6.65
CA SER A 55 -4.74 11.55 8.03
C SER A 55 -6.18 12.02 8.24
N CYS A 56 -6.75 12.81 7.33
CA CYS A 56 -8.15 13.24 7.39
C CYS A 56 -9.14 12.07 7.29
N CYS A 57 -8.73 10.99 6.62
CA CYS A 57 -9.55 9.79 6.46
C CYS A 57 -9.39 8.76 7.60
N ASP A 58 -8.55 9.05 8.62
CA ASP A 58 -8.09 8.06 9.60
C ASP A 58 -7.52 6.82 8.90
N LEU A 59 -6.69 6.98 7.86
CA LEU A 59 -6.15 5.88 7.08
C LEU A 59 -4.65 5.74 7.27
N THR A 60 -4.21 4.56 7.68
CA THR A 60 -2.80 4.22 7.87
C THR A 60 -2.41 2.99 7.05
N ASP A 61 -1.15 2.95 6.63
CA ASP A 61 -0.63 1.81 5.85
C ASP A 61 -0.50 0.57 6.74
N GLY A 62 -1.25 -0.49 6.41
CA GLY A 62 -1.25 -1.75 7.14
C GLY A 62 -0.11 -2.70 6.77
N PHE A 63 0.92 -2.19 6.08
CA PHE A 63 2.00 -2.99 5.54
C PHE A 63 2.99 -3.47 6.61
N GLU A 64 3.10 -4.80 6.75
CA GLU A 64 4.12 -5.49 7.54
C GLU A 64 4.86 -6.49 6.63
N GLY A 65 6.08 -6.18 6.18
CA GLY A 65 6.86 -7.12 5.37
C GLY A 65 7.92 -6.49 4.46
N SER A 66 8.41 -7.27 3.48
CA SER A 66 9.39 -6.82 2.48
C SER A 66 8.71 -5.97 1.39
N GLN A 67 9.07 -4.70 1.31
CA GLN A 67 8.53 -3.77 0.31
C GLN A 67 8.80 -4.33 -1.10
N HIS A 68 7.74 -4.67 -1.86
CA HIS A 68 7.91 -4.84 -3.29
C HIS A 68 7.77 -3.49 -3.96
N ILE A 69 8.59 -3.30 -4.98
CA ILE A 69 8.80 -2.01 -5.59
C ILE A 69 8.53 -2.20 -7.08
N TRP A 70 7.48 -1.55 -7.61
CA TRP A 70 7.24 -1.44 -9.04
C TRP A 70 8.51 -0.94 -9.72
N CYS A 71 8.81 -1.40 -10.93
CA CYS A 71 10.00 -1.01 -11.69
C CYS A 71 9.62 -0.62 -13.12
N ASN A 72 10.17 0.47 -13.63
CA ASN A 72 9.95 0.91 -15.02
C ASN A 72 10.62 0.01 -16.07
N ARG A 73 11.32 -1.07 -15.65
CA ARG A 73 12.06 -2.03 -16.49
C ARG A 73 13.17 -1.40 -17.33
N CYS A 74 13.56 -0.15 -17.05
CA CYS A 74 14.75 0.45 -17.64
C CYS A 74 16.02 -0.09 -16.98
N GLN A 75 17.13 -0.05 -17.73
CA GLN A 75 18.45 -0.36 -17.19
C GLN A 75 19.01 0.86 -16.45
N TYR A 76 19.96 0.62 -15.56
CA TYR A 76 20.68 1.69 -14.88
C TYR A 76 21.36 2.62 -15.90
N PRO A 77 21.33 3.96 -15.72
CA PRO A 77 20.88 4.72 -14.54
C PRO A 77 19.39 5.11 -14.56
N GLU A 78 18.65 4.76 -15.60
CA GLU A 78 17.25 5.17 -15.80
C GLU A 78 16.24 4.32 -15.00
N THR A 79 16.73 3.36 -14.21
CA THR A 79 15.92 2.48 -13.38
C THR A 79 15.14 3.30 -12.35
N ILE A 80 13.83 3.39 -12.53
CA ILE A 80 12.91 3.96 -11.55
C ILE A 80 12.22 2.80 -10.85
N ARG A 81 12.25 2.81 -9.52
CA ARG A 81 11.45 1.89 -8.71
C ARG A 81 10.57 2.66 -7.74
N SER A 82 9.31 2.28 -7.56
CA SER A 82 8.42 2.90 -6.55
C SER A 82 7.44 1.90 -5.93
N ARG A 83 7.09 2.02 -4.63
CA ARG A 83 5.98 1.25 -4.03
C ARG A 83 4.67 2.00 -4.25
N LEU A 84 3.87 1.56 -5.23
CA LEU A 84 2.65 2.24 -5.67
C LEU A 84 1.38 1.53 -5.21
N ASP A 85 1.42 0.19 -5.15
CA ASP A 85 0.33 -0.64 -4.65
C ASP A 85 0.33 -0.64 -3.11
N LYS A 86 -0.79 -0.21 -2.50
CA LYS A 86 -0.91 -0.04 -1.04
C LYS A 86 -2.25 -0.51 -0.50
N ALA A 87 -2.29 -0.76 0.81
CA ALA A 87 -3.49 -1.11 1.56
C ALA A 87 -3.57 -0.24 2.82
N TYR A 88 -4.52 0.69 2.84
CA TYR A 88 -4.73 1.62 3.96
C TYR A 88 -5.96 1.22 4.76
N GLY A 89 -5.76 0.90 6.03
CA GLY A 89 -6.84 0.57 6.96
C GLY A 89 -7.11 1.75 7.89
N ASN A 90 -8.35 1.87 8.38
CA ASN A 90 -8.61 2.79 9.47
C ASN A 90 -8.31 2.21 10.85
N THR A 91 -8.35 3.06 11.88
CA THR A 91 -8.08 2.64 13.25
C THR A 91 -8.95 1.43 13.64
N ARG A 92 -10.25 1.48 13.31
CA ARG A 92 -11.18 0.36 13.56
C ARG A 92 -10.83 -0.92 12.80
N TRP A 93 -10.28 -0.81 11.59
CA TRP A 93 -9.75 -1.96 10.85
C TRP A 93 -8.56 -2.59 11.57
N HIS A 94 -7.59 -1.78 11.98
CA HIS A 94 -6.40 -2.27 12.67
C HIS A 94 -6.72 -2.88 14.03
N GLU A 95 -7.68 -2.32 14.77
CA GLU A 95 -8.16 -2.89 16.03
C GLU A 95 -8.86 -4.24 15.82
N ARG A 96 -9.74 -4.32 14.82
CA ARG A 96 -10.53 -5.54 14.55
C ARG A 96 -9.70 -6.65 13.93
N PHE A 97 -8.76 -6.30 13.06
CA PHE A 97 -7.92 -7.22 12.30
C PHE A 97 -6.44 -7.02 12.68
N SER A 98 -6.13 -7.01 13.98
CA SER A 98 -4.80 -6.69 14.52
C SER A 98 -3.68 -7.64 14.09
N MET A 99 -4.02 -8.85 13.64
CA MET A 99 -3.07 -9.81 13.05
C MET A 99 -3.09 -9.77 11.51
N THR A 100 -3.27 -8.58 10.93
CA THR A 100 -3.21 -8.39 9.47
C THR A 100 -1.77 -8.21 9.04
N CYS A 101 -1.35 -8.99 8.04
CA CYS A 101 -0.10 -8.82 7.33
C CYS A 101 -0.42 -8.54 5.87
N VAL A 102 0.16 -7.45 5.34
CA VAL A 102 0.07 -7.12 3.92
C VAL A 102 1.44 -7.33 3.30
N THR A 103 1.51 -8.16 2.27
CA THR A 103 2.73 -8.44 1.52
C THR A 103 2.51 -8.23 0.03
N HIS A 104 3.61 -8.07 -0.70
CA HIS A 104 3.58 -8.00 -2.14
C HIS A 104 4.21 -9.24 -2.75
N GLN A 105 3.50 -9.87 -3.68
CA GLN A 105 3.97 -11.03 -4.41
C GLN A 105 4.26 -10.67 -5.87
N ALA A 106 5.52 -10.83 -6.27
CA ALA A 106 5.96 -10.59 -7.65
C ALA A 106 5.19 -11.49 -8.64
N LEU A 107 4.75 -10.91 -9.74
CA LEU A 107 4.10 -11.64 -10.83
C LEU A 107 5.03 -11.68 -12.05
N PRO A 108 5.30 -12.85 -12.66
CA PRO A 108 6.29 -12.98 -13.74
C PRO A 108 6.02 -12.10 -14.97
N TYR A 109 4.75 -11.78 -15.24
CA TYR A 109 4.32 -11.08 -16.45
C TYR A 109 3.77 -9.67 -16.17
N SER A 110 3.80 -9.21 -14.92
CA SER A 110 3.34 -7.87 -14.53
C SER A 110 4.52 -6.99 -14.13
N ASN A 111 4.39 -5.68 -14.32
CA ASN A 111 5.25 -4.67 -13.69
C ASN A 111 4.73 -4.26 -12.30
N HIS A 112 3.53 -4.71 -11.92
CA HIS A 112 2.96 -4.61 -10.58
C HIS A 112 3.10 -5.94 -9.82
N ALA A 113 3.15 -5.86 -8.49
CA ALA A 113 2.99 -7.02 -7.63
C ALA A 113 1.54 -7.19 -7.20
N MET A 114 1.17 -8.44 -6.93
CA MET A 114 -0.09 -8.74 -6.24
C MET A 114 0.01 -8.31 -4.77
N LEU A 115 -0.94 -7.50 -4.30
CA LEU A 115 -1.13 -7.26 -2.87
C LEU A 115 -1.81 -8.47 -2.23
N VAL A 116 -1.17 -9.03 -1.22
CA VAL A 116 -1.67 -10.19 -0.47
C VAL A 116 -1.94 -9.74 0.96
N ILE A 117 -3.21 -9.77 1.34
CA ILE A 117 -3.67 -9.44 2.70
C ILE A 117 -4.02 -10.74 3.39
N GLN A 118 -3.42 -10.95 4.55
CA GLN A 118 -3.67 -12.11 5.39
C GLN A 118 -4.07 -11.63 6.78
N TRP A 119 -5.11 -12.22 7.35
CA TRP A 119 -5.58 -11.95 8.71
C TRP A 119 -5.83 -13.27 9.43
N GLY A 120 -5.58 -13.30 10.74
CA GLY A 120 -6.03 -14.40 11.59
C GLY A 120 -4.98 -15.48 11.92
N PHE A 121 -3.68 -15.23 11.72
CA PHE A 121 -2.64 -16.21 12.05
C PHE A 121 -2.29 -16.23 13.55
N GLY A 122 -3.23 -16.69 14.37
CA GLY A 122 -2.86 -17.36 15.62
C GLY A 122 -2.05 -18.62 15.28
N GLY A 123 -0.76 -18.60 15.59
CA GLY A 123 0.25 -19.66 15.42
C GLY A 123 -0.21 -21.03 14.89
N GLN A 124 -0.20 -21.20 13.57
CA GLN A 124 -0.02 -22.54 12.97
C GLN A 124 1.33 -22.57 12.27
N LYS A 125 2.33 -23.12 12.97
CA LYS A 125 3.57 -23.61 12.36
C LYS A 125 3.19 -24.47 11.16
N ARG A 126 3.42 -23.98 9.93
CA ARG A 126 3.35 -24.81 8.72
C ARG A 126 4.33 -25.96 8.92
N ARG A 127 3.84 -27.15 9.33
CA ARG A 127 4.65 -28.37 9.28
C ARG A 127 5.04 -28.54 7.82
N LYS A 128 6.33 -28.35 7.51
CA LYS A 128 6.91 -28.76 6.23
C LYS A 128 6.54 -30.24 6.05
N LYS A 129 5.64 -30.55 5.12
CA LYS A 129 5.47 -31.92 4.65
C LYS A 129 6.79 -32.27 3.96
N ARG A 130 7.58 -33.15 4.58
CA ARG A 130 8.67 -33.84 3.91
C ARG A 130 8.05 -34.62 2.74
N GLN A 131 8.45 -34.28 1.53
CA GLN A 131 8.22 -35.15 0.38
C GLN A 131 9.11 -36.39 0.59
N PHE A 132 8.50 -37.57 0.49
CA PHE A 132 9.18 -38.85 0.35
C PHE A 132 9.54 -39.06 -1.11
#